data_AF-A0A176VHG8-F1
#
_entry.id   AF-A0A176VHG8-F1
#
_cell.length_a   1.000
_cell.length_b   1.000
_cell.length_c   1.000
_cell.angle_alpha   90.00
_cell.angle_beta   90.00
_cell.angle_gamma   90.00
#
_symmetry.space_group_name_H-M   'P 1'
#
loop_
_entity.id
_entity.type
_entity.pdbx_description
1 polymer ?
#
loop_
_entity_poly.entity_id
_entity_poly.type
_entity_poly.pdbx_seq_one_letter_code
_entity_poly.pdbx_strand_id
1 'polypeptide(L)'
;MASRHGSSLPSKCLSLKFILCICALTLRIGSTDAWTGICFGEDGSNIPSRTQVVQKFRDLGITHVRLYHTYQGTLQAFSNSGIQLTVGITNADFVSALSSVGSARTWVNSNIVPYGSSNIVAVTVGNEVFTSTADNVKNALLPSMKNLREALNQAGPQICFPPKGRKPIWNGRAGNVPYFCLGTSMLQTSEVSAVKERGNVERQERGPDAENEVIESPSLK
;
A
#
# COMPACT_ATOMS: atom_id res chain seq x y z
N MET A 1 -32.04 -12.81 -74.40
CA MET A 1 -31.50 -11.68 -73.61
C MET A 1 -31.57 -12.04 -72.13
N ALA A 2 -30.47 -12.46 -71.52
CA ALA A 2 -30.38 -12.71 -70.08
C ALA A 2 -29.29 -11.78 -69.51
N SER A 3 -29.72 -10.74 -68.81
CA SER A 3 -28.84 -9.72 -68.25
C SER A 3 -28.26 -10.23 -66.92
N ARG A 4 -26.94 -10.42 -66.88
CA ARG A 4 -26.21 -10.79 -65.66
C ARG A 4 -25.97 -9.52 -64.84
N HIS A 5 -26.57 -9.43 -63.66
CA HIS A 5 -26.18 -8.44 -62.65
C HIS A 5 -24.97 -8.95 -61.86
N GLY A 6 -23.82 -8.31 -62.10
CA GLY A 6 -22.65 -8.45 -61.24
C GLY A 6 -22.81 -7.57 -60.01
N SER A 7 -22.91 -8.18 -58.83
CA SER A 7 -22.84 -7.48 -57.55
C SER A 7 -21.38 -7.18 -57.22
N SER A 8 -20.99 -5.91 -57.24
CA SER A 8 -19.68 -5.44 -56.76
C SER A 8 -19.62 -5.54 -55.24
N LEU A 9 -18.55 -6.14 -54.72
CA LEU A 9 -18.25 -6.15 -53.28
C LEU A 9 -17.85 -4.73 -52.85
N PRO A 10 -18.37 -4.19 -51.74
CA PRO A 10 -18.06 -2.83 -51.32
C PRO A 10 -16.59 -2.73 -50.89
N SER A 11 -15.87 -1.81 -51.54
CA SER A 11 -14.50 -1.42 -51.23
C SER A 11 -14.32 -1.08 -49.76
N LYS A 12 -13.30 -1.68 -49.14
CA LYS A 12 -12.87 -1.47 -47.75
C LYS A 12 -12.29 -0.06 -47.56
N CYS A 13 -13.10 0.99 -47.68
CA CYS A 13 -12.76 2.32 -47.18
C CYS A 13 -13.19 2.40 -45.71
N LEU A 14 -12.36 1.87 -44.82
CA LEU A 14 -12.47 2.17 -43.39
C LEU A 14 -12.27 3.69 -43.26
N SER A 15 -13.37 4.41 -43.06
CA SER A 15 -13.43 5.87 -43.06
C SER A 15 -12.29 6.46 -42.20
N LEU A 16 -11.52 7.41 -42.74
CA LEU A 16 -10.43 8.09 -42.03
C LEU A 16 -10.90 8.69 -40.68
N LYS A 17 -12.18 9.04 -40.58
CA LYS A 17 -12.83 9.51 -39.35
C LYS A 17 -12.93 8.40 -38.29
N PHE A 18 -13.11 7.15 -38.70
CA PHE A 18 -13.15 5.99 -37.82
C PHE A 18 -11.76 5.67 -37.26
N ILE A 19 -10.72 5.75 -38.10
CA ILE A 19 -9.31 5.61 -37.67
C ILE A 19 -8.93 6.73 -36.71
N LEU A 20 -9.29 7.98 -37.02
CA LEU A 20 -9.04 9.13 -36.14
C LEU A 20 -9.80 9.02 -34.81
N CYS A 21 -11.04 8.49 -34.83
CA CYS A 21 -11.84 8.26 -33.64
C CYS A 21 -11.24 7.15 -32.75
N ILE A 22 -10.73 6.06 -33.34
CA ILE A 22 -10.03 5.01 -32.60
C ILE A 22 -8.73 5.54 -31.99
N CYS A 23 -7.91 6.28 -32.74
CA CYS A 23 -6.67 6.87 -32.21
C CYS A 23 -6.94 7.87 -31.07
N ALA A 24 -7.98 8.71 -31.19
CA ALA A 24 -8.40 9.62 -30.14
C ALA A 24 -8.93 8.88 -28.90
N LEU A 25 -9.57 7.72 -29.08
CA LEU A 25 -10.03 6.86 -28.00
C LEU A 25 -8.85 6.16 -27.29
N THR A 26 -7.84 5.67 -28.01
CA THR A 26 -6.65 5.05 -27.40
C THR A 26 -5.78 6.05 -26.64
N LEU A 27 -5.72 7.32 -27.07
CA LEU A 27 -5.03 8.38 -26.33
C LEU A 27 -5.75 8.81 -25.03
N ARG A 28 -7.03 8.45 -24.86
CA ARG A 28 -7.83 8.70 -23.65
C ARG A 28 -7.70 7.59 -22.61
N ILE A 29 -7.23 6.41 -23.01
CA ILE A 29 -6.94 5.32 -22.08
C ILE A 29 -5.57 5.61 -21.47
N GLY A 30 -5.55 6.27 -20.32
CA GLY A 30 -4.32 6.44 -19.57
C GLY A 30 -3.71 5.08 -19.26
N SER A 31 -2.41 4.91 -19.49
CA SER A 31 -1.68 3.71 -19.09
C SER A 31 -1.88 3.51 -17.58
N THR A 32 -2.56 2.43 -17.20
CA THR A 32 -2.49 1.97 -15.81
C THR A 32 -1.16 1.26 -15.68
N ASP A 33 -0.19 1.87 -15.00
CA ASP A 33 1.07 1.23 -14.66
C ASP A 33 0.80 0.10 -13.65
N ALA A 34 0.43 -1.06 -14.17
CA ALA A 34 0.33 -2.28 -13.38
C ALA A 34 1.75 -2.75 -13.07
N TRP A 35 2.12 -2.71 -11.80
CA TRP A 35 3.39 -3.23 -11.32
C TRP A 35 3.15 -4.38 -10.35
N THR A 36 4.11 -5.30 -10.31
CA THR A 36 4.17 -6.34 -9.28
C THR A 36 5.36 -6.05 -8.38
N GLY A 37 5.14 -6.11 -7.07
CA GLY A 37 6.20 -5.89 -6.08
C GLY A 37 6.39 -7.09 -5.18
N ILE A 38 7.47 -7.07 -4.42
CA ILE A 38 7.83 -8.13 -3.48
C ILE A 38 8.00 -7.58 -2.06
N CYS A 39 7.75 -8.41 -1.06
CA CYS A 39 8.09 -8.10 0.33
C CYS A 39 9.49 -8.66 0.63
N PHE A 40 10.41 -7.81 1.06
CA PHE A 40 11.75 -8.22 1.46
C PHE A 40 11.83 -8.28 2.98
N GLY A 41 11.78 -9.49 3.52
CA GLY A 41 12.02 -9.79 4.93
C GLY A 41 13.50 -10.15 5.15
N GLU A 42 14.07 -9.62 6.23
CA GLU A 42 15.49 -9.81 6.56
C GLU A 42 15.72 -10.77 7.73
N ASP A 43 14.65 -11.40 8.23
CA ASP A 43 14.69 -12.35 9.35
C ASP A 43 15.11 -13.75 8.88
N GLY A 44 16.37 -13.88 8.45
CA GLY A 44 16.94 -15.14 7.99
C GLY A 44 18.45 -15.21 8.16
N SER A 45 18.98 -16.39 8.45
CA SER A 45 20.39 -16.61 8.77
C SER A 45 21.31 -16.76 7.56
N ASN A 46 20.75 -16.96 6.37
CA ASN A 46 21.49 -17.25 5.12
C ASN A 46 21.10 -16.30 3.96
N ILE A 47 20.67 -15.08 4.28
CA ILE A 47 20.25 -14.10 3.27
C ILE A 47 21.51 -13.52 2.59
N PRO A 48 21.53 -13.41 1.24
CA PRO A 48 22.59 -12.72 0.52
C PRO A 48 22.78 -11.27 0.98
N SER A 49 23.89 -10.63 0.60
CA SER A 49 24.09 -9.22 0.95
C SER A 49 22.99 -8.34 0.33
N ARG A 50 22.63 -7.24 1.01
CA ARG A 50 21.57 -6.32 0.54
C ARG A 50 21.82 -5.81 -0.88
N THR A 51 23.07 -5.53 -1.23
CA THR A 51 23.47 -5.16 -2.60
C THR A 51 23.22 -6.30 -3.60
N GLN A 52 23.53 -7.55 -3.24
CA GLN A 52 23.23 -8.70 -4.09
C GLN A 52 21.72 -8.91 -4.28
N VAL A 53 20.93 -8.71 -3.22
CA VAL A 53 19.46 -8.78 -3.29
C VAL A 53 18.92 -7.70 -4.22
N VAL A 54 19.36 -6.45 -4.07
CA VAL A 54 18.97 -5.34 -4.94
C VAL A 54 19.33 -5.62 -6.39
N GLN A 55 20.53 -6.13 -6.66
CA GLN A 55 20.92 -6.50 -8.02
C GLN A 55 20.01 -7.59 -8.60
N LYS A 56 19.74 -8.66 -7.83
CA LYS A 56 18.80 -9.71 -8.26
C LYS A 56 17.41 -9.17 -8.54
N PHE A 57 16.91 -8.25 -7.71
CA PHE A 57 15.60 -7.63 -7.94
C PHE A 57 15.57 -6.85 -9.25
N ARG A 58 16.65 -6.13 -9.57
CA ARG A 58 16.78 -5.44 -10.86
C ARG A 58 16.84 -6.43 -12.03
N ASP A 59 17.61 -7.51 -11.91
CA ASP A 59 17.72 -8.55 -12.94
C ASP A 59 16.38 -9.23 -13.23
N LEU A 60 15.52 -9.36 -12.20
CA LEU A 60 14.17 -9.89 -12.30
C LEU A 60 13.12 -8.85 -12.74
N GLY A 61 13.50 -7.59 -12.97
CA GLY A 61 12.57 -6.52 -13.35
C GLY A 61 11.62 -6.09 -12.23
N ILE A 62 11.96 -6.35 -10.97
CA ILE A 62 11.16 -5.91 -9.81
C ILE A 62 11.34 -4.41 -9.63
N THR A 63 10.23 -3.69 -9.67
CA THR A 63 10.22 -2.22 -9.58
C THR A 63 9.74 -1.69 -8.24
N HIS A 64 9.12 -2.53 -7.40
CA HIS A 64 8.54 -2.13 -6.12
C HIS A 64 8.84 -3.15 -5.02
N VAL A 65 9.28 -2.66 -3.87
CA VAL A 65 9.64 -3.49 -2.72
C VAL A 65 9.02 -2.93 -1.45
N ARG A 66 8.44 -3.82 -0.63
CA ARG A 66 8.05 -3.52 0.75
C ARG A 66 9.15 -3.96 1.71
N LEU A 67 9.60 -3.03 2.55
CA LEU A 67 10.50 -3.23 3.69
C LEU A 67 9.69 -3.06 4.98
N TYR A 68 9.92 -3.92 5.97
CA TYR A 68 9.20 -3.89 7.25
C TYR A 68 9.84 -2.97 8.30
N HIS A 69 10.98 -2.36 7.96
CA HIS A 69 11.79 -1.51 8.84
C HIS A 69 12.47 -0.39 8.03
N THR A 70 13.15 0.52 8.73
CA THR A 70 13.96 1.61 8.15
C THR A 70 15.46 1.46 8.43
N TYR A 71 15.98 0.22 8.45
CA TYR A 71 17.41 -0.03 8.63
C TYR A 71 18.26 0.69 7.58
N GLN A 72 19.23 1.48 8.06
CA GLN A 72 20.10 2.31 7.24
C GLN A 72 20.84 1.51 6.15
N GLY A 73 21.44 0.36 6.51
CA GLY A 73 22.16 -0.46 5.54
C GLY A 73 21.28 -0.99 4.40
N THR A 74 20.00 -1.25 4.67
CA THR A 74 19.03 -1.65 3.64
C THR A 74 18.67 -0.46 2.76
N LEU A 75 18.26 0.65 3.35
CA LEU A 75 17.86 1.84 2.58
C LEU A 75 19.00 2.33 1.67
N GLN A 76 20.24 2.32 2.18
CA GLN A 76 21.44 2.66 1.39
C GLN A 76 21.66 1.72 0.21
N ALA A 77 21.45 0.42 0.38
CA ALA A 77 21.60 -0.54 -0.71
C ALA A 77 20.58 -0.32 -1.83
N PHE A 78 19.37 0.15 -1.49
CA PHE A 78 18.32 0.47 -2.44
C PHE A 78 18.42 1.89 -3.04
N SER A 79 19.23 2.78 -2.45
CA SER A 79 19.44 4.12 -3.00
C SER A 79 19.95 4.06 -4.44
N ASN A 80 19.40 4.90 -5.32
CA ASN A 80 19.73 4.95 -6.75
C ASN A 80 19.51 3.64 -7.54
N SER A 81 18.80 2.65 -6.98
CA SER A 81 18.51 1.38 -7.68
C SER A 81 17.40 1.50 -8.74
N GLY A 82 16.59 2.58 -8.68
CA GLY A 82 15.38 2.74 -9.46
C GLY A 82 14.16 1.98 -8.91
N ILE A 83 14.34 1.19 -7.84
CA ILE A 83 13.27 0.46 -7.17
C ILE A 83 12.52 1.40 -6.21
N GLN A 84 11.19 1.38 -6.28
CA GLN A 84 10.29 2.11 -5.38
C GLN A 84 10.10 1.34 -4.07
N LEU A 85 10.15 2.06 -2.95
CA LEU A 85 10.10 1.48 -1.61
C LEU A 85 8.83 1.87 -0.87
N THR A 86 8.16 0.86 -0.32
CA THR A 86 7.26 1.04 0.82
C THR A 86 8.02 0.63 2.06
N VAL A 87 8.23 1.53 3.02
CA VAL A 87 8.94 1.24 4.27
C VAL A 87 7.97 1.18 5.44
N GLY A 88 8.35 0.48 6.51
CA GLY A 88 7.51 0.32 7.70
C GLY A 88 8.20 0.75 8.98
N ILE A 89 7.42 1.27 9.92
CA ILE A 89 7.79 1.35 11.33
C ILE A 89 7.15 0.17 12.08
N THR A 90 7.92 -0.47 12.97
CA THR A 90 7.50 -1.71 13.65
C THR A 90 6.44 -1.44 14.73
N ASN A 91 5.73 -2.49 15.15
CA ASN A 91 4.78 -2.41 16.28
C ASN A 91 5.45 -2.04 17.61
N ALA A 92 6.73 -2.39 17.77
CA ALA A 92 7.51 -2.06 18.96
C ALA A 92 7.87 -0.57 19.03
N ASP A 93 8.13 0.05 17.87
CA ASP A 93 8.68 1.40 17.82
C ASP A 93 7.63 2.48 17.62
N PHE A 94 6.53 2.20 16.89
CA PHE A 94 5.65 3.27 16.44
C PHE A 94 4.93 4.00 17.58
N VAL A 95 4.63 3.30 18.67
CA VAL A 95 3.91 3.87 19.81
C VAL A 95 4.72 5.03 20.43
N SER A 96 6.03 4.84 20.58
CA SER A 96 6.92 5.87 21.14
C SER A 96 7.35 6.89 20.06
N ALA A 97 7.80 6.41 18.91
CA ALA A 97 8.35 7.24 17.84
C ALA A 97 7.31 8.19 17.22
N LEU A 98 6.03 7.79 17.19
CA LEU A 98 4.94 8.57 16.60
C LEU A 98 3.93 9.07 17.65
N SER A 99 4.34 9.12 18.92
CA SER A 99 3.51 9.58 20.06
C SER A 99 3.03 11.03 19.92
N SER A 100 3.80 11.88 19.24
CA SER A 100 3.47 13.28 18.96
C SER A 100 3.98 13.69 17.57
N VAL A 101 3.50 14.82 17.04
CA VAL A 101 4.03 15.40 15.79
C VAL A 101 5.53 15.69 15.90
N GLY A 102 6.01 16.15 17.06
CA GLY A 102 7.42 16.42 17.31
C GLY A 102 8.28 15.15 17.24
N SER A 103 7.86 14.10 17.95
CA SER A 103 8.52 12.78 17.91
C SER A 103 8.51 12.20 16.50
N ALA A 104 7.37 12.28 15.81
CA ALA A 104 7.22 11.81 14.44
C ALA A 104 8.14 12.57 13.47
N ARG A 105 8.31 13.88 13.66
CA ARG A 105 9.23 14.70 12.85
C ARG A 105 10.69 14.27 13.06
N THR A 106 11.09 14.03 14.30
CA THR A 106 12.42 13.46 14.59
C THR A 106 12.60 12.13 13.89
N TRP A 107 11.62 11.23 13.99
CA TRP A 107 11.68 9.93 13.32
C TRP A 107 11.79 10.08 11.79
N VAL A 108 10.97 10.93 11.16
CA VAL A 108 11.01 11.21 9.71
C VAL A 108 12.38 11.77 9.30
N ASN A 109 12.91 12.74 10.04
CA ASN A 109 14.20 13.36 9.74
C ASN A 109 15.38 12.39 9.86
N SER A 110 15.27 11.37 10.72
CA SER A 110 16.31 10.35 10.88
C SER A 110 16.17 9.17 9.93
N ASN A 111 14.94 8.77 9.59
CA ASN A 111 14.69 7.49 8.91
C ASN A 111 14.22 7.62 7.45
N ILE A 112 13.74 8.79 7.04
CA ILE A 112 13.13 9.02 5.73
C ILE A 112 13.92 10.06 4.95
N VAL A 113 14.10 11.26 5.50
CA VAL A 113 14.73 12.40 4.81
C VAL A 113 16.14 12.09 4.27
N PRO A 114 17.05 11.40 5.00
CA PRO A 114 18.39 11.09 4.50
C PRO A 114 18.38 10.20 3.25
N TYR A 115 17.26 9.50 3.05
CA TYR A 115 17.04 8.53 1.99
C TYR A 115 16.05 9.06 0.96
N GLY A 116 15.75 10.36 0.91
CA GLY A 116 14.79 10.94 -0.06
C GLY A 116 15.19 10.76 -1.53
N SER A 117 16.46 10.46 -1.83
CA SER A 117 16.92 10.01 -3.15
C SER A 117 16.63 8.53 -3.43
N SER A 118 16.41 7.74 -2.38
CA SER A 118 15.85 6.39 -2.46
C SER A 118 14.36 6.57 -2.68
N ASN A 119 13.79 5.91 -3.69
CA ASN A 119 12.42 6.14 -4.15
C ASN A 119 11.36 5.66 -3.13
N ILE A 120 11.37 6.16 -1.90
CA ILE A 120 10.40 5.85 -0.85
C ILE A 120 9.08 6.53 -1.26
N VAL A 121 8.12 5.71 -1.64
CA VAL A 121 6.80 6.17 -2.12
C VAL A 121 5.71 6.04 -1.06
N ALA A 122 5.94 5.25 -0.02
CA ALA A 122 5.00 5.06 1.07
C ALA A 122 5.69 4.67 2.38
N VAL A 123 5.06 5.07 3.50
CA VAL A 123 5.44 4.68 4.86
C VAL A 123 4.23 3.99 5.51
N THR A 124 4.45 2.83 6.12
CA THR A 124 3.44 2.03 6.81
C THR A 124 3.66 2.09 8.32
N VAL A 125 2.56 2.15 9.09
CA VAL A 125 2.59 2.20 10.56
C VAL A 125 2.16 0.87 11.13
N GLY A 126 3.13 0.11 11.63
CA GLY A 126 2.91 -1.22 12.18
C GLY A 126 2.58 -2.27 11.13
N ASN A 127 2.54 -3.53 11.57
CA ASN A 127 2.10 -4.67 10.79
C ASN A 127 1.04 -5.44 11.58
N GLU A 128 -0.13 -5.68 10.98
CA GLU A 128 -1.22 -6.45 11.61
C GLU A 128 -1.60 -5.94 13.01
N VAL A 129 -1.61 -4.63 13.23
CA VAL A 129 -1.77 -4.04 14.57
C VAL A 129 -3.03 -4.52 15.30
N PHE A 130 -4.12 -4.78 14.58
CA PHE A 130 -5.38 -5.25 15.17
C PHE A 130 -5.34 -6.71 15.65
N THR A 131 -4.36 -7.51 15.24
CA THR A 131 -4.15 -8.86 15.77
C THR A 131 -3.31 -8.86 17.05
N SER A 132 -2.75 -7.70 17.43
CA SER A 132 -1.98 -7.55 18.66
C SER A 132 -2.84 -7.77 19.91
N THR A 133 -2.30 -8.51 20.87
CA THR A 133 -2.87 -8.67 22.22
C THR A 133 -2.70 -7.40 23.06
N ALA A 134 -1.81 -6.49 22.66
CA ALA A 134 -1.50 -5.28 23.40
C ALA A 134 -2.44 -4.12 23.01
N ASP A 135 -3.33 -3.74 23.92
CA ASP A 135 -4.32 -2.67 23.69
C ASP A 135 -3.68 -1.30 23.46
N ASN A 136 -2.53 -1.03 24.09
CA ASN A 136 -1.79 0.21 23.86
C ASN A 136 -1.36 0.37 22.39
N VAL A 137 -0.96 -0.71 21.72
CA VAL A 137 -0.56 -0.70 20.30
C VAL A 137 -1.79 -0.45 19.42
N LYS A 138 -2.91 -1.14 19.67
CA LYS A 138 -4.16 -0.94 18.92
C LYS A 138 -4.68 0.49 19.05
N ASN A 139 -4.69 1.03 20.26
CA ASN A 139 -5.20 2.37 20.55
C ASN A 139 -4.27 3.48 20.01
N ALA A 140 -2.97 3.22 19.92
CA ALA A 140 -1.99 4.18 19.40
C ALA A 140 -2.02 4.32 17.86
N LEU A 141 -2.54 3.34 17.11
CA LEU A 141 -2.41 3.30 15.66
C LEU A 141 -2.92 4.58 14.95
N LEU A 142 -4.18 4.94 15.19
CA LEU A 142 -4.80 6.10 14.54
C LEU A 142 -4.09 7.43 14.89
N PRO A 143 -3.83 7.77 16.17
CA PRO A 143 -3.08 8.99 16.49
C PRO A 143 -1.67 8.97 15.92
N SER A 144 -0.97 7.83 15.94
CA SER A 144 0.37 7.70 15.33
C SER A 144 0.37 7.96 13.83
N MET A 145 -0.62 7.43 13.09
CA MET A 145 -0.78 7.70 11.65
C MET A 145 -1.02 9.20 11.39
N LYS A 146 -1.83 9.86 12.22
CA LYS A 146 -2.08 11.32 12.09
C LYS A 146 -0.82 12.14 12.32
N ASN A 147 -0.06 11.80 13.37
CA ASN A 147 1.19 12.48 13.71
C ASN A 147 2.25 12.28 12.61
N LEU A 148 2.39 11.06 12.09
CA LEU A 148 3.31 10.76 10.99
C LEU A 148 2.94 11.53 9.72
N ARG A 149 1.66 11.55 9.36
CA ARG A 149 1.19 12.30 8.18
C ARG A 149 1.53 13.79 8.30
N GLU A 150 1.30 14.37 9.47
CA GLU A 150 1.62 15.78 9.72
C GLU A 150 3.12 16.04 9.65
N ALA A 151 3.94 15.16 10.25
CA ALA A 151 5.39 15.25 10.17
C ALA A 151 5.92 15.13 8.72
N LEU A 152 5.36 14.22 7.92
CA LEU A 152 5.72 14.06 6.51
C LEU A 152 5.33 15.30 5.69
N ASN A 153 4.15 15.88 5.92
CA ASN A 153 3.73 17.11 5.24
C ASN A 153 4.68 18.28 5.52
N GLN A 154 5.20 18.37 6.75
CA GLN A 154 6.14 19.42 7.16
C GLN A 154 7.56 19.19 6.64
N ALA A 155 7.95 17.95 6.36
CA ALA A 155 9.25 17.62 5.78
C ALA A 155 9.37 17.97 4.28
N GLY A 156 8.28 18.41 3.64
CA GLY A 156 8.23 18.85 2.24
C GLY A 156 7.85 17.73 1.25
N PRO A 157 7.85 18.00 -0.07
CA PRO A 157 7.31 17.12 -1.12
C PRO A 157 8.14 15.85 -1.40
N GLN A 158 8.88 15.35 -0.42
CA GLN A 158 9.76 14.18 -0.56
C GLN A 158 9.01 12.86 -0.76
N ILE A 159 7.73 12.80 -0.37
CA ILE A 159 6.85 11.64 -0.60
C ILE A 159 5.60 12.13 -1.32
N CYS A 160 5.59 11.95 -2.64
CA CYS A 160 4.42 12.24 -3.46
C CYS A 160 3.41 11.12 -3.26
N PHE A 161 2.45 11.33 -2.35
CA PHE A 161 1.27 10.48 -2.31
C PHE A 161 0.52 10.62 -3.64
N PRO A 162 0.00 9.52 -4.23
CA PRO A 162 -0.67 9.60 -5.51
C PRO A 162 -1.81 10.63 -5.45
N PRO A 163 -1.98 11.46 -6.50
CA PRO A 163 -3.08 12.41 -6.56
C PRO A 163 -4.42 11.68 -6.43
N LYS A 164 -5.42 12.39 -5.87
CA LYS A 164 -6.78 11.90 -5.58
C LYS A 164 -7.27 10.95 -6.69
N GLY A 165 -7.63 9.72 -6.33
CA GLY A 165 -8.32 8.77 -7.20
C GLY A 165 -7.51 7.58 -7.72
N ARG A 166 -6.20 7.44 -7.41
CA ARG A 166 -5.44 6.22 -7.75
C ARG A 166 -5.23 5.32 -6.54
N LYS A 167 -5.84 4.12 -6.56
CA LYS A 167 -5.55 3.05 -5.61
C LYS A 167 -4.30 2.28 -6.07
N PRO A 168 -3.30 2.03 -5.23
CA PRO A 168 -2.28 1.03 -5.52
C PRO A 168 -2.96 -0.35 -5.54
N ILE A 169 -2.86 -1.07 -6.66
CA ILE A 169 -3.42 -2.41 -6.80
C ILE A 169 -2.35 -3.38 -6.28
N TRP A 170 -2.43 -3.73 -5.00
CA TRP A 170 -1.70 -4.87 -4.44
C TRP A 170 -2.57 -6.12 -4.55
N ASN A 171 -2.25 -7.02 -5.48
CA ASN A 171 -2.81 -8.38 -5.51
C ASN A 171 -1.86 -9.33 -4.77
N GLY A 172 -1.72 -9.12 -3.46
CA GLY A 172 -1.03 -10.03 -2.55
C GLY A 172 -1.89 -10.22 -1.31
N ARG A 173 -2.27 -11.47 -1.01
CA ARG A 173 -2.91 -11.85 0.25
C ARG A 173 -1.94 -11.58 1.40
N ALA A 174 -1.93 -10.35 1.91
CA ALA A 174 -1.33 -9.98 3.17
C ALA A 174 -2.42 -9.25 3.97
N GLY A 175 -2.65 -9.72 5.20
CA GLY A 175 -3.76 -9.30 6.05
C GLY A 175 -3.87 -7.78 6.22
N ASN A 176 -5.11 -7.32 6.35
CA ASN A 176 -5.58 -5.99 6.74
C ASN A 176 -4.50 -5.01 7.24
N VAL A 177 -3.83 -4.34 6.30
CA VAL A 177 -3.03 -3.13 6.54
C VAL A 177 -3.90 -1.91 6.20
N PRO A 178 -4.25 -1.04 7.16
CA PRO A 178 -5.09 0.12 6.90
C PRO A 178 -4.28 1.20 6.19
N TYR A 179 -4.40 1.27 4.86
CA TYR A 179 -4.06 2.48 4.11
C TYR A 179 -5.26 3.42 4.14
N PHE A 180 -5.12 4.64 4.67
CA PHE A 180 -6.13 5.68 4.53
C PHE A 180 -5.54 7.02 4.12
N CYS A 181 -5.88 7.43 2.89
CA CYS A 181 -5.77 8.80 2.39
C CYS A 181 -6.96 9.61 2.89
N LEU A 182 -6.73 10.64 3.68
CA LEU A 182 -7.73 11.69 3.92
C LEU A 182 -7.04 13.05 3.83
N GLY A 183 -7.31 13.76 2.73
CA GLY A 183 -6.84 15.11 2.44
C GLY A 183 -7.99 15.96 1.90
N THR A 184 -8.43 16.86 2.77
CA THR A 184 -9.47 17.89 2.68
C THR A 184 -9.55 18.65 1.34
N SER A 185 -10.74 18.67 0.72
CA SER A 185 -11.47 19.90 0.35
C SER A 185 -12.84 19.52 -0.23
N MET A 186 -13.88 19.93 0.49
CA MET A 186 -15.25 20.28 0.07
C MET A 186 -16.06 19.28 -0.79
N LEU A 187 -16.81 18.41 -0.14
CA LEU A 187 -18.29 18.32 -0.21
C LEU A 187 -18.79 17.40 0.93
N GLN A 188 -19.99 17.71 1.41
CA GLN A 188 -20.52 17.39 2.72
C GLN A 188 -21.25 16.03 2.77
N THR A 189 -21.36 15.49 3.98
CA THR A 189 -22.30 14.45 4.50
C THR A 189 -21.99 12.95 4.32
N SER A 190 -21.90 12.27 5.48
CA SER A 190 -22.54 10.98 5.82
C SER A 190 -21.81 9.62 5.79
N GLU A 191 -20.49 9.53 6.04
CA GLU A 191 -19.85 8.19 6.19
C GLU A 191 -19.17 7.88 7.54
N VAL A 192 -19.14 8.83 8.49
CA VAL A 192 -18.51 8.57 9.81
C VAL A 192 -19.44 7.78 10.75
N SER A 193 -20.75 7.71 10.48
CA SER A 193 -21.69 6.93 11.30
C SER A 193 -21.70 5.43 10.97
N ALA A 194 -21.27 5.02 9.77
CA ALA A 194 -21.43 3.65 9.29
C ALA A 194 -20.41 2.63 9.86
N VAL A 195 -19.32 3.10 10.48
CA VAL A 195 -18.31 2.23 11.12
C VAL A 195 -18.70 1.89 12.57
N LYS A 196 -19.47 2.77 13.24
CA LYS A 196 -19.92 2.52 14.62
C LYS A 196 -21.13 1.58 14.67
N GLU A 197 -21.98 1.56 13.65
CA GLU A 197 -23.12 0.63 13.61
C GLU A 197 -22.75 -0.80 13.20
N ARG A 198 -21.78 -0.99 12.29
CA ARG A 198 -21.33 -2.34 11.91
C ARG A 198 -20.70 -3.12 13.07
N GLY A 199 -20.02 -2.44 13.98
CA GLY A 199 -19.48 -3.08 15.19
C GLY A 199 -20.54 -3.49 16.22
N ASN A 200 -21.76 -2.95 16.13
CA ASN A 200 -22.85 -3.29 17.05
C ASN A 200 -23.72 -4.44 16.51
N VAL A 201 -23.83 -4.58 15.19
CA VAL A 201 -24.56 -5.69 14.54
C VAL A 201 -23.85 -7.03 14.72
N GLU A 202 -22.52 -7.07 14.63
CA GLU A 202 -21.73 -8.31 14.80
C GLU A 202 -21.73 -8.86 16.24
N ARG A 203 -22.17 -8.06 17.22
CA ARG A 203 -22.32 -8.50 18.62
C ARG A 203 -23.69 -9.10 18.91
N GLN A 204 -24.69 -8.85 18.05
CA GLN A 204 -26.07 -9.22 18.30
C GLN A 204 -26.47 -10.56 17.67
N GLU A 205 -25.64 -11.14 16.78
CA GLU A 205 -25.87 -12.45 16.16
C GLU A 205 -25.16 -13.63 16.86
N ARG A 206 -24.45 -13.40 17.97
CA ARG A 206 -23.89 -14.48 18.79
C ARG A 206 -24.86 -14.83 19.92
N GLY A 207 -25.81 -15.72 19.59
CA GLY A 207 -26.78 -16.29 20.55
C GLY A 207 -26.10 -17.05 21.70
N PRO A 208 -26.79 -17.22 22.83
CA PRO A 208 -26.19 -17.59 24.11
C PRO A 208 -26.13 -19.10 24.32
N ASP A 209 -25.48 -19.87 23.45
CA ASP A 209 -25.38 -21.33 23.63
C ASP A 209 -24.01 -21.87 23.18
N ALA A 210 -23.00 -21.71 24.04
CA ALA A 210 -21.77 -22.53 24.04
C ALA A 210 -20.97 -22.26 25.33
N GLU A 211 -21.58 -22.52 26.48
CA GLU A 211 -20.82 -22.79 27.71
C GLU A 211 -20.58 -24.31 27.80
N ASN A 212 -19.39 -24.67 28.29
CA ASN A 212 -18.87 -26.00 28.59
C ASN A 212 -18.38 -26.87 27.42
N GLU A 213 -17.07 -26.78 27.15
CA GLU A 213 -16.26 -28.00 27.16
C GLU A 213 -14.87 -27.71 27.74
N VAL A 214 -14.64 -28.24 28.94
CA VAL A 214 -13.38 -28.26 29.66
C VAL A 214 -12.49 -29.31 28.99
N ILE A 215 -11.37 -28.89 28.40
CA ILE A 215 -10.30 -29.82 27.99
C ILE A 215 -9.14 -29.64 28.98
N GLU A 216 -9.09 -30.53 29.96
CA GLU A 216 -7.89 -30.76 30.78
C GLU A 216 -6.70 -31.12 29.87
N SER A 217 -5.57 -30.45 30.08
CA SER A 217 -4.28 -30.85 29.51
C SER A 217 -3.46 -31.57 30.60
N PRO A 218 -2.96 -32.81 30.37
CA PRO A 218 -2.13 -33.47 31.36
C PRO A 218 -0.72 -32.87 31.41
N SER A 219 -0.25 -32.65 32.63
CA SER A 219 1.09 -32.18 32.96
C SER A 219 2.16 -33.21 32.57
N LEU A 220 3.20 -32.77 31.87
CA LEU A 220 4.43 -33.54 31.65
C LEU A 220 5.41 -33.26 32.79
N LYS A 221 5.71 -34.31 33.56
CA LYS A 221 7.02 -34.53 34.21
C LYS A 221 7.83 -35.47 33.33
#